data_AF-A0A256VI39-F1
#
_entry.id   AF-A0A256VI39-F1
#
_cell.length_a   1.000
_cell.length_b   1.000
_cell.length_c   1.000
_cell.angle_alpha   90.00
_cell.angle_beta   90.00
_cell.angle_gamma   90.00
#
_symmetry.space_group_name_H-M   'P 1'
#
loop_
_entity.id
_entity.type
_entity.pdbx_description
1 polymer ?
#
loop_
_entity_poly.entity_id
_entity_poly.type
_entity_poly.pdbx_seq_one_letter_code
_entity_poly.pdbx_strand_id
1 'polypeptide(L)'
;MIDLKLSNDDKPFDVSYLYNQWILQQKEKKRGYFLLSNSLEEYLPLVKTAAMNLYLFYAIHAKNEYGYSYFSNDEIAKRLGVSKKTISNWVKTLLDAGLIARKAQQNSSSITYLLPTTDLIINSDNLNKTQKIMELLRNEGYKLTIPITITVISDNNMQTYKYYQYSRKYEKDNNSITRKVIINDKTIANVQKPANLFFTRSNFSWFTTKQTGFKDSFNIIWRLKPNQKDNSENRQSILAQLNSEEAINKFKNSYQEEKLY
;
A
#
# COMPACT_ATOMS: atom_id res chain seq x y z
N MET A 1 5.94 0.82 -41.76
CA MET A 1 6.99 1.81 -42.07
C MET A 1 6.96 2.82 -40.93
N ILE A 2 8.08 3.01 -40.21
CA ILE A 2 8.15 3.97 -39.10
C ILE A 2 8.51 5.32 -39.72
N ASP A 3 7.61 6.29 -39.59
CA ASP A 3 7.83 7.67 -40.01
C ASP A 3 8.42 8.43 -38.81
N LEU A 4 9.75 8.52 -38.77
CA LEU A 4 10.47 9.23 -37.71
C LEU A 4 10.39 10.73 -38.00
N LYS A 5 9.42 11.41 -37.38
CA LYS A 5 9.43 12.87 -37.30
C LYS A 5 10.57 13.29 -36.38
N LEU A 6 11.74 13.54 -36.98
CA LEU A 6 12.93 14.08 -36.32
C LEU A 6 12.68 15.55 -35.97
N SER A 7 12.59 15.88 -34.68
CA SER A 7 12.68 17.28 -34.23
C SER A 7 14.13 17.70 -34.14
N ASN A 8 14.42 18.94 -34.52
CA ASN A 8 15.74 19.59 -34.48
C ASN A 8 16.22 19.90 -33.04
N ASP A 9 16.24 18.90 -32.15
CA ASP A 9 16.82 19.04 -30.81
C ASP A 9 18.18 18.34 -30.80
N ASP A 10 19.26 19.10 -30.54
CA ASP A 10 20.68 18.68 -30.54
C ASP A 10 21.06 17.64 -29.46
N LYS A 11 20.09 16.90 -28.91
CA LYS A 11 20.36 15.79 -27.98
C LYS A 11 20.67 14.52 -28.78
N PRO A 12 21.80 13.84 -28.52
CA PRO A 12 22.12 12.61 -29.22
C PRO A 12 21.01 11.58 -28.98
N PHE A 13 20.51 11.00 -30.07
CA PHE A 13 19.62 9.85 -30.04
C PHE A 13 20.38 8.67 -29.43
N ASP A 14 20.22 8.43 -28.13
CA ASP A 14 20.75 7.25 -27.46
C ASP A 14 19.71 6.11 -27.44
N VAL A 15 20.08 4.96 -26.89
CA VAL A 15 19.22 3.78 -26.80
C VAL A 15 17.91 4.06 -26.04
N SER A 16 17.89 5.08 -25.16
CA SER A 16 16.68 5.49 -24.45
C SER A 16 15.64 6.10 -25.38
N TYR A 17 16.04 6.74 -26.49
CA TYR A 17 15.10 7.26 -27.48
C TYR A 17 14.27 6.14 -28.12
N LEU A 18 14.90 5.03 -28.50
CA LEU A 18 14.19 3.88 -29.08
C LEU A 18 13.16 3.31 -28.10
N TYR A 19 13.53 3.20 -26.82
CA TYR A 19 12.63 2.77 -25.76
C TYR A 19 11.46 3.74 -25.56
N ASN A 20 11.72 5.05 -25.57
CA ASN A 20 10.70 6.09 -25.46
C ASN A 20 9.70 6.05 -26.62
N GLN A 21 10.19 5.91 -27.86
CA GLN A 21 9.35 5.74 -29.05
C GLN A 21 8.48 4.48 -28.96
N TRP A 22 9.04 3.38 -28.47
CA TRP A 22 8.28 2.15 -28.25
C TRP A 22 7.15 2.33 -27.20
N ILE A 23 7.43 2.99 -26.05
CA ILE A 23 6.41 3.28 -25.03
C ILE A 23 5.26 4.11 -25.63
N LEU A 24 5.60 5.17 -26.37
CA LEU A 24 4.60 6.04 -27.00
C LEU A 24 3.70 5.23 -27.94
N GLN A 25 4.28 4.35 -28.76
CA GLN A 25 3.51 3.49 -29.66
C GLN A 25 2.61 2.48 -28.90
N GLN A 26 3.04 1.93 -27.76
CA GLN A 26 2.17 1.04 -26.97
C GLN A 26 0.97 1.79 -26.41
N LYS A 27 1.19 3.01 -25.89
CA LYS A 27 0.14 3.90 -25.37
C LYS A 27 -0.86 4.29 -26.47
N GLU A 28 -0.36 4.74 -27.63
CA GLU A 28 -1.19 5.14 -28.77
C GLU A 28 -2.03 3.99 -29.34
N LYS A 29 -1.42 2.79 -29.48
CA LYS A 29 -2.12 1.62 -30.02
C LYS A 29 -3.07 0.95 -29.03
N LYS A 30 -3.22 1.49 -27.80
CA LYS A 30 -3.96 0.89 -26.68
C LYS A 30 -3.59 -0.58 -26.46
N ARG A 31 -2.35 -0.97 -26.79
CA ARG A 31 -1.85 -2.32 -26.55
C ARG A 31 -1.50 -2.43 -25.07
N GLY A 32 -1.82 -3.57 -24.46
CA GLY A 32 -1.46 -3.82 -23.07
C GLY A 32 0.07 -3.80 -22.92
N TYR A 33 0.58 -2.98 -22.01
CA TYR A 33 1.96 -3.03 -21.54
C TYR A 33 1.92 -3.19 -20.03
N PHE A 34 2.81 -4.02 -19.49
CA PHE A 34 2.93 -4.23 -18.07
C PHE A 34 3.96 -3.28 -17.49
N LEU A 35 3.50 -2.33 -16.67
CA LEU A 35 4.40 -1.51 -15.87
C LEU A 35 4.86 -2.35 -14.67
N LEU A 36 6.07 -2.90 -14.76
CA LEU A 36 6.69 -3.63 -13.67
C LEU A 36 7.13 -2.64 -12.60
N SER A 37 6.58 -2.74 -11.39
CA SER A 37 7.10 -1.96 -10.27
C SER A 37 8.51 -2.42 -9.92
N ASN A 38 9.45 -1.48 -9.77
CA ASN A 38 10.82 -1.79 -9.32
C ASN A 38 10.83 -2.47 -7.94
N SER A 39 9.79 -2.27 -7.13
CA SER A 39 9.66 -2.95 -5.83
C SER A 39 9.52 -4.48 -5.93
N LEU A 40 9.31 -5.03 -7.13
CA LEU A 40 9.35 -6.47 -7.34
C LEU A 40 10.73 -7.07 -7.00
N GLU A 41 11.80 -6.26 -7.06
CA GLU A 41 13.15 -6.68 -6.65
C GLU A 41 13.17 -7.28 -5.24
N GLU A 42 12.39 -6.72 -4.29
CA GLU A 42 12.27 -7.23 -2.91
C GLU A 42 11.76 -8.68 -2.84
N TYR A 43 11.07 -9.14 -3.88
CA TYR A 43 10.49 -10.49 -3.95
C TYR A 43 11.39 -11.50 -4.64
N LEU A 44 12.43 -11.08 -5.37
CA LEU A 44 13.35 -12.00 -6.05
C LEU A 44 14.00 -13.00 -5.07
N PRO A 45 14.42 -12.59 -3.85
CA PRO A 45 14.93 -13.54 -2.86
C PRO A 45 13.86 -14.50 -2.30
N LEU A 46 12.58 -14.11 -2.29
CA LEU A 46 11.47 -14.97 -1.83
C LEU A 46 11.04 -15.98 -2.89
N VAL A 47 11.20 -15.65 -4.16
CA VAL A 47 10.75 -16.47 -5.30
C VAL A 47 11.95 -16.94 -6.11
N LYS A 48 12.75 -17.83 -5.50
CA LYS A 48 13.99 -18.37 -6.11
C LYS A 48 13.77 -19.38 -7.25
N THR A 49 12.51 -19.69 -7.57
CA THR A 49 12.15 -20.70 -8.58
C THR A 49 11.56 -20.02 -9.82
N ALA A 50 11.34 -20.79 -10.87
CA ALA A 50 10.62 -20.35 -12.07
C ALA A 50 9.16 -19.93 -11.82
N ALA A 51 8.69 -19.90 -10.56
CA ALA A 51 7.42 -19.29 -10.17
C ALA A 51 7.31 -17.80 -10.55
N MET A 52 8.43 -17.09 -10.70
CA MET A 52 8.39 -15.72 -11.23
C MET A 52 7.89 -15.66 -12.67
N ASN A 53 8.13 -16.69 -13.48
CA ASN A 53 7.56 -16.77 -14.84
C ASN A 53 6.03 -16.84 -14.79
N LEU A 54 5.47 -17.52 -13.78
CA LEU A 54 4.04 -17.56 -13.55
C LEU A 54 3.49 -16.20 -13.10
N TYR A 55 4.23 -15.47 -12.26
CA TYR A 55 3.84 -14.11 -11.88
C TYR A 55 3.76 -13.19 -13.11
N LEU A 56 4.78 -13.22 -13.97
CA LEU A 56 4.80 -12.48 -15.23
C LEU A 56 3.65 -12.91 -16.16
N PHE A 57 3.35 -14.21 -16.22
CA PHE A 57 2.17 -14.70 -16.96
C PHE A 57 0.87 -14.05 -16.43
N TYR A 58 0.68 -14.03 -15.11
CA TYR A 58 -0.49 -13.37 -14.52
C TYR A 58 -0.52 -11.88 -14.81
N ALA A 59 0.62 -11.19 -14.74
CA ALA A 59 0.73 -9.77 -15.05
C ALA A 59 0.36 -9.43 -16.51
N ILE A 60 0.82 -10.25 -17.47
CA ILE A 60 0.52 -10.09 -18.90
C ILE A 60 -0.97 -10.31 -19.18
N HIS A 61 -1.61 -11.23 -18.46
CA HIS A 61 -2.98 -11.66 -18.71
C HIS A 61 -4.02 -11.07 -17.75
N ALA A 62 -3.61 -10.30 -16.76
CA ALA A 62 -4.51 -9.63 -15.83
C ALA A 62 -5.27 -8.51 -16.54
N LYS A 63 -6.54 -8.31 -16.17
CA LYS A 63 -7.29 -7.13 -16.61
C LYS A 63 -6.68 -5.89 -15.99
N ASN A 64 -6.29 -4.91 -16.80
CA ASN A 64 -5.68 -3.66 -16.35
C ASN A 64 -6.48 -2.93 -15.26
N GLU A 65 -7.82 -3.00 -15.32
CA GLU A 65 -8.71 -2.31 -14.38
C GLU A 65 -8.75 -2.94 -12.98
N TYR A 66 -8.57 -4.25 -12.89
CA TYR A 66 -8.87 -5.01 -11.67
C TYR A 66 -7.72 -5.90 -11.18
N GLY A 67 -6.67 -6.08 -11.98
CA GLY A 67 -5.49 -6.87 -11.62
C GLY A 67 -5.77 -8.37 -11.45
N TYR A 68 -6.86 -8.91 -12.00
CA TYR A 68 -7.18 -10.34 -11.88
C TYR A 68 -7.16 -11.09 -13.21
N SER A 69 -7.00 -12.41 -13.12
CA SER A 69 -6.97 -13.39 -14.20
C SER A 69 -7.81 -14.63 -13.86
N TYR A 70 -8.46 -15.23 -14.87
CA TYR A 70 -9.31 -16.42 -14.74
C TYR A 70 -8.65 -17.71 -15.26
N PHE A 71 -7.36 -17.68 -15.60
CA PHE A 71 -6.70 -18.83 -16.22
C PHE A 71 -6.61 -20.02 -15.26
N SER A 72 -7.06 -21.18 -15.72
CA SER A 72 -6.95 -22.44 -14.98
C SER A 72 -5.50 -22.93 -14.94
N ASN A 73 -5.15 -23.75 -13.95
CA ASN A 73 -3.79 -24.30 -13.87
C ASN A 73 -3.46 -25.20 -15.07
N ASP A 74 -4.46 -25.83 -15.68
CA ASP A 74 -4.29 -26.69 -16.86
C ASP A 74 -3.93 -25.87 -18.10
N GLU A 75 -4.64 -24.76 -18.33
CA GLU A 75 -4.37 -23.87 -19.45
C GLU A 75 -2.99 -23.21 -19.31
N ILE A 76 -2.63 -22.79 -18.09
CA ILE A 76 -1.31 -22.22 -17.80
C ILE A 76 -0.22 -23.26 -18.04
N ALA A 77 -0.40 -24.48 -17.54
CA ALA A 77 0.55 -25.58 -17.71
C ALA A 77 0.84 -25.84 -19.19
N LYS A 78 -0.22 -25.89 -20.02
CA LYS A 78 -0.11 -26.05 -21.47
C LYS A 78 0.67 -24.91 -22.13
N ARG A 79 0.39 -23.65 -21.77
CA ARG A 79 1.05 -22.48 -22.36
C ARG A 79 2.51 -22.34 -21.96
N LEU A 80 2.84 -22.70 -20.72
CA LEU A 80 4.20 -22.62 -20.19
C LEU A 80 5.02 -23.91 -20.42
N GLY A 81 4.43 -24.95 -21.01
CA GLY A 81 5.11 -26.21 -21.32
C GLY A 81 5.55 -26.98 -20.08
N VAL A 82 4.80 -26.90 -18.98
CA VAL A 82 5.12 -27.56 -17.70
C VAL A 82 3.94 -28.39 -17.18
N SER A 83 4.17 -29.20 -16.15
CA SER A 83 3.09 -29.99 -15.53
C SER A 83 2.14 -29.12 -14.70
N LYS A 84 0.87 -29.56 -14.57
CA LYS A 84 -0.10 -28.95 -13.64
C LYS A 84 0.42 -28.91 -12.19
N LYS A 85 1.14 -29.96 -11.77
CA LYS A 85 1.76 -30.04 -10.44
C LYS A 85 2.81 -28.92 -10.25
N THR A 86 3.61 -28.66 -11.27
CA THR A 86 4.56 -27.54 -11.29
C THR A 86 3.85 -26.20 -11.12
N ILE A 87 2.76 -25.97 -11.86
CA ILE A 87 1.95 -24.74 -11.71
C ILE A 87 1.37 -24.64 -10.30
N SER A 88 0.80 -25.70 -9.75
CA SER A 88 0.27 -25.67 -8.37
C SER A 88 1.34 -25.31 -7.33
N ASN A 89 2.56 -25.83 -7.49
CA ASN A 89 3.69 -25.48 -6.62
C ASN A 89 4.11 -24.02 -6.78
N TRP A 90 4.14 -23.50 -8.01
CA TRP A 90 4.44 -22.10 -8.29
C TRP A 90 3.36 -21.17 -7.74
N VAL A 91 2.07 -21.52 -7.90
CA VAL A 91 0.95 -20.78 -7.29
C VAL A 91 1.11 -20.71 -5.78
N LYS A 92 1.41 -21.83 -5.12
CA LYS A 92 1.67 -21.85 -3.68
C LYS A 92 2.85 -20.92 -3.32
N THR A 93 3.93 -20.96 -4.09
CA THR A 93 5.09 -20.09 -3.88
C THR A 93 4.72 -18.60 -3.96
N LEU A 94 3.90 -18.21 -4.95
CA LEU A 94 3.46 -16.82 -5.11
C LEU A 94 2.46 -16.38 -4.03
N LEU A 95 1.60 -17.28 -3.55
CA LEU A 95 0.70 -17.03 -2.42
C LEU A 95 1.49 -16.81 -1.13
N ASP A 96 2.44 -17.70 -0.84
CA ASP A 96 3.29 -17.65 0.35
C ASP A 96 4.17 -16.38 0.35
N ALA A 97 4.62 -15.94 -0.83
CA ALA A 97 5.38 -14.69 -1.01
C ALA A 97 4.52 -13.41 -1.02
N GLY A 98 3.19 -13.51 -1.06
CA GLY A 98 2.30 -12.35 -1.06
C GLY A 98 2.25 -11.57 -2.37
N LEU A 99 2.52 -12.22 -3.50
CA LEU A 99 2.42 -11.63 -4.84
C LEU A 99 1.04 -11.79 -5.46
N ILE A 100 0.29 -12.82 -5.03
CA ILE A 100 -1.06 -13.09 -5.51
C ILE A 100 -2.01 -13.46 -4.36
N ALA A 101 -3.30 -13.30 -4.60
CA ALA A 101 -4.37 -13.94 -3.85
C ALA A 101 -5.24 -14.76 -4.80
N ARG A 102 -5.82 -15.86 -4.32
CA ARG A 102 -6.64 -16.74 -5.17
C ARG A 102 -7.96 -17.07 -4.50
N LYS A 103 -9.07 -16.83 -5.20
CA LYS A 103 -10.42 -17.13 -4.72
C LYS A 103 -11.04 -18.21 -5.61
N ALA A 104 -11.45 -19.32 -4.98
CA ALA A 104 -12.24 -20.31 -5.67
C ALA A 104 -13.60 -19.70 -6.05
N GLN A 105 -14.10 -20.05 -7.23
CA GLN A 105 -15.46 -19.75 -7.62
C GLN A 105 -16.25 -21.06 -7.64
N GLN A 106 -17.55 -20.98 -7.30
CA GLN A 106 -18.43 -22.13 -7.46
C GLN A 106 -18.56 -22.43 -8.96
N ASN A 107 -18.21 -23.66 -9.35
CA ASN A 107 -18.36 -24.21 -10.70
C ASN A 107 -17.53 -23.53 -11.82
N SER A 108 -16.50 -22.74 -11.48
CA SER A 108 -15.59 -22.14 -12.47
C SER A 108 -14.13 -22.11 -12.02
N SER A 109 -13.24 -21.70 -12.93
CA SER A 109 -11.82 -21.52 -12.62
C SER A 109 -11.65 -20.46 -11.53
N SER A 110 -10.72 -20.70 -10.59
CA SER A 110 -10.41 -19.74 -9.54
C SER A 110 -9.98 -18.39 -10.13
N ILE A 111 -10.37 -17.30 -9.48
CA ILE A 111 -9.85 -15.98 -9.79
C ILE A 111 -8.52 -15.80 -9.08
N THR A 112 -7.49 -15.41 -9.82
CA THR A 112 -6.19 -15.00 -9.26
C THR A 112 -6.06 -13.49 -9.36
N TYR A 113 -5.84 -12.84 -8.22
CA TYR A 113 -5.63 -11.40 -8.07
C TYR A 113 -4.14 -11.14 -7.86
N LEU A 114 -3.59 -10.16 -8.59
CA LEU A 114 -2.28 -9.60 -8.28
C LEU A 114 -2.39 -8.74 -7.02
N LEU A 115 -1.44 -8.90 -6.10
CA LEU A 115 -1.35 -8.06 -4.91
C LEU A 115 -0.37 -6.90 -5.15
N PRO A 116 -0.58 -5.72 -4.52
CA PRO A 116 0.38 -4.63 -4.58
C PRO A 116 1.76 -5.07 -4.10
N THR A 117 2.79 -4.67 -4.85
CA THR A 117 4.18 -4.99 -4.52
C THR A 117 4.83 -3.96 -3.59
N THR A 118 4.07 -2.98 -3.10
CA THR A 118 4.51 -1.94 -2.15
C THR A 118 3.44 -1.73 -1.07
N ASP A 119 3.81 -0.99 -0.03
CA ASP A 119 2.84 -0.44 0.90
C ASP A 119 1.83 0.48 0.16
N LEU A 120 0.59 0.50 0.65
CA LEU A 120 -0.53 1.21 0.03
C LEU A 120 -1.19 2.17 1.02
N ILE A 121 -1.52 3.38 0.55
CA ILE A 121 -2.33 4.33 1.30
C ILE A 121 -3.67 4.51 0.60
N ILE A 122 -4.77 4.27 1.33
CA ILE A 122 -6.13 4.41 0.82
C ILE A 122 -6.78 5.61 1.50
N ASN A 123 -7.14 6.62 0.72
CA ASN A 123 -7.95 7.73 1.20
C ASN A 123 -9.43 7.33 1.16
N SER A 124 -10.08 7.35 2.33
CA SER A 124 -11.50 7.12 2.48
C SER A 124 -12.16 8.38 3.03
N ASP A 125 -13.21 8.81 2.35
CA ASP A 125 -14.05 9.96 2.67
C ASP A 125 -15.41 9.55 3.26
N ASN A 126 -15.63 8.23 3.41
CA ASN A 126 -16.90 7.66 3.80
C ASN A 126 -16.71 6.55 4.84
N LEU A 127 -17.44 6.62 5.95
CA LEU A 127 -17.30 5.67 7.06
C LEU A 127 -17.66 4.24 6.65
N ASN A 128 -18.73 4.05 5.88
CA ASN A 128 -19.15 2.72 5.40
C ASN A 128 -18.10 2.12 4.47
N LYS A 129 -17.47 2.96 3.61
CA LYS A 129 -16.35 2.54 2.76
C LYS A 129 -15.14 2.13 3.62
N THR A 130 -14.80 2.91 4.63
CA THR A 130 -13.73 2.61 5.59
C THR A 130 -13.97 1.25 6.26
N GLN A 131 -15.17 1.00 6.78
CA GLN A 131 -15.53 -0.27 7.43
C GLN A 131 -15.42 -1.47 6.48
N LYS A 132 -15.92 -1.35 5.24
CA LYS A 132 -15.81 -2.42 4.23
C LYS A 132 -14.35 -2.74 3.88
N ILE A 133 -13.49 -1.72 3.78
CA ILE A 133 -12.06 -1.93 3.53
C ILE A 133 -11.41 -2.64 4.72
N MET A 134 -11.73 -2.23 5.95
CA MET A 134 -11.20 -2.88 7.15
C MET A 134 -11.61 -4.35 7.25
N GLU A 135 -12.86 -4.67 6.95
CA GLU A 135 -13.37 -6.03 6.94
C GLU A 135 -12.65 -6.87 5.87
N LEU A 136 -12.52 -6.34 4.66
CA LEU A 136 -11.74 -6.96 3.59
C LEU A 136 -10.30 -7.27 4.06
N LEU A 137 -9.60 -6.29 4.62
CA LEU A 137 -8.22 -6.46 5.08
C LEU A 137 -8.12 -7.56 6.15
N ARG A 138 -9.03 -7.58 7.13
CA ARG A 138 -9.07 -8.63 8.17
C ARG A 138 -9.31 -10.01 7.56
N ASN A 139 -10.27 -10.13 6.63
CA ASN A 139 -10.59 -11.39 5.96
C ASN A 139 -9.43 -11.89 5.09
N GLU A 140 -8.65 -10.98 4.51
CA GLU A 140 -7.42 -11.28 3.78
C GLU A 140 -6.19 -11.41 4.71
N GLY A 141 -6.39 -11.57 6.02
CA GLY A 141 -5.32 -11.89 6.98
C GLY A 141 -4.41 -10.72 7.38
N TYR A 142 -4.76 -9.48 7.02
CA TYR A 142 -4.06 -8.30 7.53
C TYR A 142 -4.48 -8.03 8.97
N LYS A 143 -3.48 -7.73 9.81
CA LYS A 143 -3.66 -7.45 11.23
C LYS A 143 -3.63 -5.94 11.46
N LEU A 144 -4.65 -5.44 12.15
CA LEU A 144 -4.66 -4.06 12.64
C LEU A 144 -3.60 -3.92 13.73
N THR A 145 -2.70 -2.96 13.55
CA THR A 145 -1.71 -2.58 14.55
C THR A 145 -2.39 -1.72 15.63
N ILE A 146 -2.19 -0.41 15.63
CA ILE A 146 -2.85 0.56 16.51
C ILE A 146 -3.43 1.67 15.61
N PRO A 147 -4.71 2.07 15.79
CA PRO A 147 -5.23 3.26 15.15
C PRO A 147 -4.47 4.50 15.62
N ILE A 148 -3.99 5.29 14.67
CA ILE A 148 -3.26 6.53 14.95
C ILE A 148 -4.12 7.71 14.54
N THR A 149 -4.34 8.64 15.46
CA THR A 149 -4.97 9.92 15.16
C THR A 149 -3.90 11.01 15.19
N ILE A 150 -3.83 11.84 14.15
CA ILE A 150 -2.96 13.03 14.14
C ILE A 150 -3.86 14.25 14.14
N THR A 151 -3.79 15.03 15.22
CA THR A 151 -4.39 16.35 15.34
C THR A 151 -3.33 17.39 15.04
N VAL A 152 -3.49 18.10 13.93
CA VAL A 152 -2.59 19.18 13.51
C VAL A 152 -3.15 20.50 14.01
N ILE A 153 -2.34 21.25 14.75
CA ILE A 153 -2.67 22.57 15.27
C ILE A 153 -1.79 23.61 14.56
N SER A 154 -2.44 24.60 13.98
CA SER A 154 -1.85 25.83 13.45
C SER A 154 -2.39 27.03 14.22
N ASP A 155 -1.84 28.23 13.97
CA ASP A 155 -2.22 29.47 14.67
C ASP A 155 -3.74 29.69 14.74
N ASN A 156 -4.46 29.38 13.66
CA ASN A 156 -5.89 29.66 13.53
C ASN A 156 -6.76 28.43 13.23
N ASN A 157 -6.19 27.23 13.10
CA ASN A 157 -6.94 26.06 12.68
C ASN A 157 -6.45 24.79 13.38
N MET A 158 -7.38 23.87 13.63
CA MET A 158 -7.10 22.52 14.10
C MET A 158 -7.76 21.53 13.15
N GLN A 159 -6.99 20.53 12.71
CA GLN A 159 -7.50 19.49 11.84
C GLN A 159 -7.07 18.11 12.31
N THR A 160 -8.02 17.18 12.35
CA THR A 160 -7.81 15.82 12.83
C THR A 160 -7.85 14.84 11.67
N TYR A 161 -6.89 13.92 11.66
CA TYR A 161 -6.75 12.86 10.67
C TYR A 161 -6.66 11.52 11.37
N LYS A 162 -7.50 10.57 10.98
CA LYS A 162 -7.49 9.23 11.57
C LYS A 162 -6.91 8.22 10.58
N TYR A 163 -5.97 7.43 11.07
CA TYR A 163 -5.24 6.45 10.29
C TYR A 163 -5.40 5.06 10.89
N TYR A 164 -5.72 4.08 10.05
CA TYR A 164 -5.75 2.69 10.44
C TYR A 164 -4.66 1.94 9.69
N GLN A 165 -3.66 1.46 10.43
CA GLN A 165 -2.51 0.77 9.87
C GLN A 165 -2.68 -0.75 9.99
N TYR A 166 -2.81 -1.39 8.85
CA TYR A 166 -2.88 -2.83 8.70
C TYR A 166 -1.56 -3.36 8.16
N SER A 167 -1.13 -4.52 8.64
CA SER A 167 0.06 -5.19 8.12
C SER A 167 -0.19 -6.67 7.93
N ARG A 168 0.47 -7.25 6.93
CA ARG A 168 0.53 -8.69 6.71
C ARG A 168 1.97 -9.08 6.41
N LYS A 169 2.46 -10.09 7.14
CA LYS A 169 3.76 -10.70 6.91
C LYS A 169 3.57 -11.93 6.01
N TYR A 170 4.41 -12.03 5.01
CA TYR A 170 4.54 -13.13 4.08
C TYR A 170 5.92 -13.74 4.26
N GLU A 171 6.01 -15.07 4.25
CA GLU A 171 7.24 -15.79 4.59
C GLU A 171 7.46 -16.95 3.62
N LYS A 172 8.69 -17.07 3.13
CA LYS A 172 9.12 -18.19 2.30
C LYS A 172 10.62 -18.43 2.45
N ASP A 173 11.01 -19.67 2.70
CA ASP A 173 12.41 -20.13 2.74
C ASP A 173 13.32 -19.20 3.55
N ASN A 174 12.95 -18.92 4.80
CA ASN A 174 13.61 -18.04 5.76
C ASN A 174 13.67 -16.55 5.37
N ASN A 175 13.10 -16.17 4.23
CA ASN A 175 12.90 -14.78 3.86
C ASN A 175 11.48 -14.35 4.24
N SER A 176 11.33 -13.09 4.60
CA SER A 176 10.01 -12.55 4.88
C SER A 176 9.87 -11.15 4.34
N ILE A 177 8.64 -10.82 3.98
CA ILE A 177 8.28 -9.49 3.53
C ILE A 177 7.00 -9.06 4.24
N THR A 178 6.96 -7.81 4.68
CA THR A 178 5.77 -7.26 5.31
C THR A 178 5.19 -6.20 4.39
N ARG A 179 3.87 -6.25 4.18
CA ARG A 179 3.14 -5.25 3.42
C ARG A 179 2.15 -4.54 4.32
N LYS A 180 2.10 -3.21 4.20
CA LYS A 180 1.24 -2.35 4.98
C LYS A 180 0.17 -1.72 4.10
N VAL A 181 -1.03 -1.63 4.66
CA VAL A 181 -2.13 -0.84 4.10
C VAL A 181 -2.54 0.17 5.15
N ILE A 182 -2.46 1.45 4.79
CA ILE A 182 -2.83 2.56 5.65
C ILE A 182 -4.13 3.16 5.12
N ILE A 183 -5.19 3.13 5.91
CA ILE A 183 -6.43 3.82 5.58
C ILE A 183 -6.40 5.20 6.22
N ASN A 184 -6.43 6.26 5.42
CA ASN A 184 -6.65 7.63 5.87
C ASN A 184 -8.15 7.92 5.84
N ASP A 185 -8.76 7.96 7.01
CA ASP A 185 -10.18 8.22 7.22
C ASP A 185 -10.43 9.72 7.40
N LYS A 186 -10.93 10.36 6.33
CA LYS A 186 -11.19 11.80 6.25
C LYS A 186 -12.55 12.19 6.82
N THR A 187 -13.32 11.26 7.38
CA THR A 187 -14.67 11.56 7.93
C THR A 187 -14.65 12.45 9.17
N ILE A 188 -13.51 12.58 9.86
CA ILE A 188 -13.35 13.34 11.11
C ILE A 188 -12.79 14.76 10.85
N ALA A 189 -12.75 15.21 9.59
CA ALA A 189 -12.29 16.56 9.28
C ALA A 189 -13.22 17.61 9.93
N ASN A 190 -12.67 18.44 10.82
CA ASN A 190 -13.25 19.66 11.42
C ASN A 190 -13.90 19.51 12.81
N VAL A 191 -13.20 18.93 13.79
CA VAL A 191 -13.55 19.19 15.19
C VAL A 191 -13.05 20.60 15.55
N GLN A 192 -13.96 21.52 15.89
CA GLN A 192 -13.60 22.84 16.41
C GLN A 192 -12.71 22.70 17.65
N LYS A 193 -11.77 23.65 17.81
CA LYS A 193 -10.79 23.75 18.90
C LYS A 193 -11.40 23.34 20.26
N PRO A 194 -11.00 22.21 20.87
CA PRO A 194 -11.38 21.89 22.23
C PRO A 194 -10.91 23.03 23.13
N ALA A 195 -11.82 23.61 23.90
CA ALA A 195 -11.56 24.78 24.74
C ALA A 195 -10.45 24.54 25.79
N ASN A 196 -10.06 23.28 26.03
CA ASN A 196 -9.25 22.86 27.18
C ASN A 196 -7.96 22.08 26.81
N LEU A 197 -7.40 22.25 25.61
CA LEU A 197 -6.05 21.72 25.35
C LEU A 197 -5.01 22.62 26.01
N PHE A 198 -4.47 22.20 27.15
CA PHE A 198 -3.36 22.89 27.81
C PHE A 198 -2.12 22.90 26.89
N PHE A 199 -1.49 24.07 26.80
CA PHE A 199 -0.45 24.34 25.81
C PHE A 199 0.93 23.90 26.31
N THR A 200 1.39 22.73 25.84
CA THR A 200 2.80 22.34 25.96
C THR A 200 3.66 23.06 24.91
N ARG A 201 4.92 23.37 25.23
CA ARG A 201 5.86 24.07 24.33
C ARG A 201 6.48 23.16 23.24
N SER A 202 6.17 21.86 23.26
CA SER A 202 6.73 20.88 22.31
C SER A 202 5.97 20.89 20.99
N ASN A 203 6.69 20.73 19.88
CA ASN A 203 6.11 20.55 18.54
C ASN A 203 5.25 19.29 18.44
N PHE A 204 5.52 18.29 19.28
CA PHE A 204 4.72 17.07 19.38
C PHE A 204 4.35 16.76 20.83
N SER A 205 3.13 16.29 21.03
CA SER A 205 2.69 15.64 22.26
C SER A 205 1.71 14.52 21.93
N TRP A 206 1.34 13.69 22.91
CA TRP A 206 0.51 12.52 22.65
C TRP A 206 -0.43 12.19 23.81
N PHE A 207 -1.48 11.42 23.53
CA PHE A 207 -2.33 10.80 24.54
C PHE A 207 -2.96 9.52 23.99
N THR A 208 -3.43 8.64 24.87
CA THR A 208 -4.17 7.43 24.48
C THR A 208 -5.62 7.54 24.87
N THR A 209 -6.54 7.14 23.98
CA THR A 209 -7.96 7.00 24.34
C THR A 209 -8.35 5.54 24.33
N LYS A 210 -8.99 5.11 25.42
CA LYS A 210 -9.61 3.79 25.49
C LYS A 210 -10.92 3.82 24.70
N GLN A 211 -11.06 2.91 23.73
CA GLN A 211 -12.31 2.74 23.00
C GLN A 211 -12.92 1.41 23.38
N THR A 212 -14.16 1.41 23.87
CA THR A 212 -14.90 0.19 24.18
C THR A 212 -15.07 -0.65 22.91
N GLY A 213 -14.61 -1.90 22.94
CA GLY A 213 -14.71 -2.85 21.80
C GLY A 213 -13.70 -2.65 20.67
N PHE A 214 -12.77 -1.70 20.77
CA PHE A 214 -11.69 -1.49 19.81
C PHE A 214 -10.33 -1.41 20.52
N LYS A 215 -9.23 -1.58 19.79
CA LYS A 215 -7.90 -1.27 20.34
C LYS A 215 -7.83 0.21 20.69
N ASP A 216 -7.14 0.53 21.78
CA ASP A 216 -6.81 1.90 22.18
C ASP A 216 -6.24 2.68 21.00
N SER A 217 -6.67 3.93 20.83
CA SER A 217 -6.12 4.79 19.78
C SER A 217 -4.95 5.61 20.33
N PHE A 218 -3.88 5.68 19.55
CA PHE A 218 -2.73 6.52 19.85
C PHE A 218 -2.93 7.87 19.16
N ASN A 219 -3.04 8.94 19.94
CA ASN A 219 -3.34 10.27 19.43
C ASN A 219 -2.10 11.14 19.55
N ILE A 220 -1.78 11.83 18.47
CA ILE A 220 -0.64 12.74 18.36
C ILE A 220 -1.19 14.13 18.14
N ILE A 221 -0.68 15.08 18.90
CA ILE A 221 -0.87 16.49 18.67
C ILE A 221 0.41 17.00 18.02
N TRP A 222 0.28 17.45 16.77
CA TRP A 222 1.36 18.07 16.02
C TRP A 222 1.11 19.57 15.91
N ARG A 223 1.94 20.36 16.57
CA ARG A 223 1.88 21.82 16.54
C ARG A 223 2.81 22.31 15.44
N LEU A 224 2.24 22.97 14.44
CA LEU A 224 2.98 23.56 13.35
C LEU A 224 3.74 24.79 13.83
N LYS A 225 4.96 24.97 13.32
CA LYS A 225 5.70 26.22 13.51
C LYS A 225 4.96 27.36 12.79
N PRO A 226 5.19 28.63 13.18
CA PRO A 226 4.66 29.77 12.44
C PRO A 226 4.97 29.65 10.94
N ASN A 227 3.97 29.88 10.10
CA ASN A 227 4.02 29.75 8.63
C ASN A 227 4.22 28.34 8.05
N GLN A 228 4.36 27.30 8.89
CA GLN A 228 4.37 25.93 8.41
C GLN A 228 2.96 25.50 8.03
N LYS A 229 2.80 24.94 6.81
CA LYS A 229 1.52 24.41 6.34
C LYS A 229 1.39 22.93 6.65
N ASP A 230 0.17 22.50 6.97
CA ASP A 230 -0.18 21.09 7.02
C ASP A 230 -0.11 20.48 5.61
N ASN A 231 0.55 19.33 5.47
CA ASN A 231 0.60 18.59 4.21
C ASN A 231 0.63 17.07 4.46
N SER A 232 0.18 16.30 3.48
CA SER A 232 0.05 14.85 3.61
C SER A 232 1.38 14.12 3.72
N GLU A 233 2.44 14.62 3.08
CA GLU A 233 3.77 13.98 3.09
C GLU A 233 4.39 13.98 4.48
N ASN A 234 4.30 15.11 5.19
CA ASN A 234 4.76 15.23 6.56
C ASN A 234 3.98 14.30 7.49
N ARG A 235 2.66 14.19 7.32
CA ARG A 235 1.84 13.25 8.09
C ARG A 235 2.23 11.81 7.81
N GLN A 236 2.52 11.46 6.55
CA GLN A 236 3.01 10.13 6.19
C GLN A 236 4.40 9.85 6.77
N SER A 237 5.30 10.84 6.82
CA SER A 237 6.61 10.74 7.46
C SER A 237 6.49 10.48 8.97
N ILE A 238 5.55 11.13 9.65
CA ILE A 238 5.23 10.86 11.06
C ILE A 238 4.71 9.43 11.21
N LEU A 239 3.75 9.00 10.38
CA LEU A 239 3.20 7.64 10.42
C LEU A 239 4.25 6.55 10.16
N ALA A 240 5.21 6.81 9.29
CA ALA A 240 6.29 5.86 8.96
C ALA A 240 7.20 5.59 10.18
N GLN A 241 7.34 6.57 11.08
CA GLN A 241 8.07 6.45 12.34
C GLN A 241 7.29 5.70 13.44
N LEU A 242 6.00 5.43 13.22
CA LEU A 242 5.08 4.84 14.22
C LEU A 242 4.63 3.45 13.79
N ASN A 243 5.55 2.69 13.20
CA ASN A 243 5.24 1.47 12.45
C ASN A 243 5.26 0.18 13.29
N SER A 244 5.54 0.29 14.58
CA SER A 244 5.58 -0.82 15.55
C SER A 244 5.25 -0.30 16.95
N GLU A 245 4.93 -1.22 17.86
CA GLU A 245 4.69 -0.89 19.26
C GLU A 245 5.94 -0.32 19.94
N GLU A 246 7.13 -0.86 19.61
CA GLU A 246 8.42 -0.32 20.06
C GLU A 246 8.63 1.12 19.57
N ALA A 247 8.34 1.40 18.30
CA ALA A 247 8.49 2.73 17.73
C ALA A 247 7.51 3.73 18.36
N ILE A 248 6.28 3.30 18.65
CA ILE A 248 5.30 4.08 19.40
C ILE A 248 5.80 4.36 20.82
N ASN A 249 6.34 3.36 21.52
CA ASN A 249 6.88 3.55 22.87
C ASN A 249 8.09 4.50 22.88
N LYS A 250 8.96 4.41 21.86
CA LYS A 250 10.06 5.37 21.68
C LYS A 250 9.54 6.78 21.47
N PHE A 251 8.48 6.96 20.67
CA PHE A 251 7.82 8.26 20.50
C PHE A 251 7.26 8.75 21.84
N LYS A 252 6.55 7.89 22.59
CA LYS A 252 5.99 8.22 23.91
C LYS A 252 7.05 8.71 24.89
N ASN A 253 8.22 8.09 24.89
CA ASN A 253 9.35 8.48 25.76
C ASN A 253 10.03 9.77 25.30
N SER A 254 9.89 10.15 24.04
CA SER A 254 10.54 11.33 23.45
C SER A 254 9.70 12.61 23.55
N TYR A 255 8.39 12.47 23.79
CA TYR A 255 7.45 13.59 23.76
C TYR A 255 6.51 13.56 24.96
N GLN A 256 6.01 14.73 25.33
CA GLN A 256 5.15 14.87 26.51
C GLN A 256 3.77 14.20 26.30
N GLU A 257 3.31 13.50 27.34
CA GLU A 257 1.92 13.02 27.43
C GLU A 257 0.98 14.17 27.81
N GLU A 258 -0.12 14.33 27.08
CA GLU A 258 -1.19 15.28 27.38
C GLU A 258 -2.27 14.58 28.20
N LYS A 259 -2.63 15.17 29.34
CA LYS A 259 -3.78 14.72 30.13
C LYS A 259 -5.03 15.39 29.61
N LEU A 260 -5.96 14.60 29.05
CA LEU A 260 -7.30 15.07 28.74
C LEU A 260 -8.10 15.10 30.05
N TYR A 261 -8.55 16.28 30.46
CA TYR A 261 -9.47 16.50 31.58
C TYR A 261 -10.87 16.78 31.03
#